data_AF-A0A850BXN9-F1
#
_entry.id   AF-A0A850BXN9-F1
#
_cell.length_a   1.000
_cell.length_b   1.000
_cell.length_c   1.000
_cell.angle_alpha   90.00
_cell.angle_beta   90.00
_cell.angle_gamma   90.00
#
_symmetry.space_group_name_H-M   'P 1'
#
loop_
_entity.id
_entity.type
_entity.pdbx_description
1 polymer ?
#
loop_
_entity_poly.entity_id
_entity_poly.type
_entity_poly.pdbx_seq_one_letter_code
_entity_poly.pdbx_strand_id
1 'polypeptide(L)'
;MKRRRGRHGGIGGRAASVRVLSIMPVDTGDRVEALIARARKSRARGDVRKALVMLREACALDEWRPRTWTLYGVLLAELGHSGEAAQALRQARWLRLRAGERSRAAVMDQLIARLLPAAA
;
A
#
# COMPACT_ATOMS: atom_id res chain seq x y z
N MET A 1 14.38 -67.95 -21.41
CA MET A 1 15.33 -68.02 -20.28
C MET A 1 14.70 -67.38 -19.05
N LYS A 2 14.48 -68.15 -17.98
CA LYS A 2 14.01 -67.66 -16.67
C LYS A 2 15.22 -67.13 -15.87
N ARG A 3 15.05 -66.07 -15.07
CA ARG A 3 15.45 -65.93 -13.63
C ARG A 3 15.47 -64.44 -13.23
N ARG A 4 14.54 -64.02 -12.37
CA ARG A 4 14.67 -63.79 -10.90
C ARG A 4 15.07 -62.34 -10.59
N ARG A 5 14.12 -61.48 -10.21
CA ARG A 5 13.67 -61.21 -8.81
C ARG A 5 14.85 -60.88 -7.88
N GLY A 6 15.09 -59.58 -7.68
CA GLY A 6 15.60 -59.01 -6.44
C GLY A 6 14.52 -58.11 -5.85
N ARG A 7 14.13 -58.37 -4.61
CA ARG A 7 13.02 -57.77 -3.87
C ARG A 7 13.60 -57.18 -2.59
N HIS A 8 12.91 -56.17 -2.05
CA HIS A 8 13.09 -55.53 -0.73
C HIS A 8 14.16 -54.44 -0.70
N GLY A 9 13.92 -53.27 -0.09
CA GLY A 9 12.81 -52.81 0.72
C GLY A 9 13.20 -51.46 1.32
N GLY A 10 12.23 -50.58 1.55
CA GLY A 10 12.47 -49.28 2.15
C GLY A 10 11.22 -48.40 2.12
N ILE A 11 10.14 -48.88 2.76
CA ILE A 11 8.97 -48.05 3.03
C ILE A 11 9.27 -47.35 4.35
N GLY A 12 9.65 -46.08 4.28
CA GLY A 12 9.98 -45.29 5.46
C GLY A 12 9.63 -43.83 5.22
N GLY A 13 8.65 -43.34 5.98
CA GLY A 13 8.65 -41.94 6.39
C GLY A 13 7.71 -41.00 5.65
N ARG A 14 6.45 -41.03 6.08
CA ARG A 14 5.64 -39.86 6.48
C ARG A 14 5.43 -38.77 5.40
N ALA A 15 4.18 -38.74 4.95
CA ALA A 15 3.48 -37.57 4.46
C ALA A 15 3.78 -36.33 5.35
N ALA A 16 4.41 -35.35 4.75
CA ALA A 16 4.27 -33.95 5.12
C ALA A 16 4.09 -33.20 3.81
N SER A 17 2.83 -33.07 3.40
CA SER A 17 2.38 -32.15 2.36
C SER A 17 2.66 -30.73 2.84
N VAL A 18 3.91 -30.29 2.74
CA VAL A 18 4.23 -28.88 2.87
C VAL A 18 3.78 -28.23 1.57
N ARG A 19 2.60 -27.61 1.68
CA ARG A 19 2.07 -26.66 0.73
C ARG A 19 3.20 -25.81 0.16
N VAL A 20 3.36 -25.92 -1.15
CA VAL A 20 3.76 -24.88 -2.09
C VAL A 20 4.03 -23.55 -1.37
N LEU A 21 5.27 -23.33 -0.92
CA LEU A 21 5.78 -21.97 -0.83
C LEU A 21 6.14 -21.60 -2.26
N SER A 22 5.10 -21.21 -2.99
CA SER A 22 5.26 -20.38 -4.17
C SER A 22 5.99 -19.14 -3.69
N ILE A 23 7.31 -19.13 -3.88
CA ILE A 23 8.11 -17.93 -3.86
C ILE A 23 7.56 -17.12 -5.02
N MET A 24 6.55 -16.30 -4.73
CA MET A 24 6.05 -15.30 -5.67
C MET A 24 7.28 -14.50 -6.11
N PRO A 25 7.48 -14.27 -7.42
CA PRO A 25 8.54 -13.41 -7.87
C PRO A 25 8.42 -12.08 -7.14
N VAL A 26 9.50 -11.68 -6.45
CA VAL A 26 9.64 -10.34 -5.89
C VAL A 26 9.37 -9.36 -7.02
N ASP A 27 8.26 -8.64 -6.94
CA ASP A 27 7.84 -7.67 -7.94
C ASP A 27 9.00 -6.68 -8.16
N THR A 28 9.61 -6.68 -9.35
CA THR A 28 10.83 -5.91 -9.69
C THR A 28 10.55 -4.42 -9.89
N GLY A 29 9.50 -3.89 -9.25
CA GLY A 29 9.24 -2.47 -9.12
C GLY A 29 8.18 -2.24 -8.05
N ASP A 30 8.43 -1.31 -7.12
CA ASP A 30 7.44 -0.89 -6.12
C ASP A 30 6.17 -0.36 -6.85
N ARG A 31 5.15 -1.23 -6.94
CA ARG A 31 3.89 -0.93 -7.62
C ARG A 31 3.20 0.31 -7.05
N VAL A 32 3.33 0.54 -5.73
CA VAL A 32 2.80 1.72 -5.06
C VAL A 32 3.52 2.97 -5.56
N GLU A 33 4.84 2.96 -5.66
CA GLU A 33 5.59 4.09 -6.22
C GLU A 33 5.30 4.30 -7.71
N ALA A 34 5.08 3.23 -8.48
CA ALA A 34 4.66 3.35 -9.87
C ALA A 34 3.31 4.05 -10.01
N LEU A 35 2.35 3.75 -9.13
CA LEU A 35 1.06 4.45 -9.08
C LEU A 35 1.21 5.92 -8.65
N ILE A 36 2.05 6.21 -7.65
CA ILE A 36 2.32 7.59 -7.23
C ILE A 36 2.93 8.39 -8.38
N ALA A 37 3.89 7.83 -9.11
CA ALA A 37 4.51 8.48 -10.26
C ALA A 37 3.49 8.76 -11.38
N ARG A 38 2.63 7.79 -11.69
CA ARG A 38 1.55 7.95 -12.68
C ARG A 38 0.50 8.97 -12.24
N ALA A 39 0.15 9.01 -10.96
CA ALA A 39 -0.78 9.98 -10.40
C ALA A 39 -0.23 11.40 -10.56
N ARG A 40 1.05 11.61 -10.22
CA ARG A 40 1.73 12.90 -10.41
C ARG A 40 1.72 13.33 -11.89
N LYS A 41 2.05 12.42 -12.80
CA LYS A 41 2.02 12.69 -14.24
C LYS A 41 0.61 13.03 -14.75
N SER A 42 -0.41 12.33 -14.26
CA SER A 42 -1.81 12.58 -14.61
C SER A 42 -2.26 13.95 -14.08
N ARG A 43 -1.92 14.29 -12.83
CA ARG A 43 -2.20 15.61 -12.25
C ARG A 43 -1.53 16.74 -13.04
N ALA A 44 -0.28 16.56 -13.44
CA ALA A 44 0.45 17.54 -14.26
C ALA A 44 -0.18 17.77 -15.65
N ARG A 45 -0.97 16.81 -16.14
CA ARG A 45 -1.73 16.91 -17.40
C ARG A 45 -3.13 17.50 -17.22
N GLY A 46 -3.54 17.81 -15.99
CA GLY A 46 -4.90 18.23 -15.67
C GLY A 46 -5.87 17.07 -15.42
N ASP A 47 -5.43 15.82 -15.52
CA ASP A 47 -6.24 14.62 -15.26
C ASP A 47 -6.36 14.34 -13.76
N VAL A 48 -6.86 15.31 -12.98
CA VAL A 48 -6.85 15.26 -11.51
C VAL A 48 -7.70 14.09 -10.97
N ARG A 49 -8.84 13.79 -11.60
CA ARG A 49 -9.68 12.63 -11.23
C ARG A 49 -8.94 11.31 -11.40
N LYS A 50 -8.16 11.17 -12.47
CA LYS A 50 -7.35 9.96 -12.72
C LYS A 50 -6.24 9.82 -11.69
N ALA A 51 -5.59 10.93 -11.34
CA ALA A 51 -4.59 10.97 -10.28
C ALA A 51 -5.18 10.52 -8.92
N LEU A 52 -6.41 10.95 -8.62
CA LEU A 52 -7.11 10.57 -7.39
C LEU A 52 -7.36 9.06 -7.32
N VAL A 53 -7.85 8.46 -8.41
CA VAL A 53 -8.07 7.00 -8.49
C VAL A 53 -6.76 6.23 -8.29
N MET A 54 -5.66 6.66 -8.92
CA MET A 54 -4.36 6.01 -8.76
C MET A 54 -3.83 6.10 -7.33
N LEU A 55 -4.02 7.24 -6.65
CA LEU A 55 -3.62 7.38 -5.24
C LEU A 55 -4.49 6.55 -4.31
N ARG A 56 -5.78 6.39 -4.61
CA ARG A 56 -6.67 5.48 -3.88
C ARG A 56 -6.22 4.02 -4.05
N GLU A 57 -5.90 3.60 -5.28
CA GLU A 57 -5.34 2.26 -5.54
C GLU A 57 -4.02 2.06 -4.78
N ALA A 58 -3.15 3.08 -4.74
CA ALA A 58 -1.91 3.04 -3.99
C ALA A 58 -2.13 2.88 -2.47
N CYS A 59 -3.16 3.51 -1.91
CA CYS A 59 -3.54 3.32 -0.49
C CYS A 59 -4.07 1.90 -0.23
N ALA A 60 -4.80 1.30 -1.17
CA ALA A 60 -5.33 -0.05 -1.03
C ALA A 60 -4.27 -1.15 -1.18
N LEU A 61 -3.21 -0.89 -1.95
CA LEU A 61 -2.09 -1.83 -2.10
C LEU A 61 -1.17 -1.86 -0.89
N ASP A 62 -0.96 -0.73 -0.24
CA ASP A 62 -0.19 -0.63 0.99
C ASP A 62 -0.86 0.35 1.96
N GLU A 63 -1.74 -0.22 2.78
CA GLU A 63 -2.53 0.50 3.77
C GLU A 63 -1.67 1.07 4.91
N TRP A 64 -0.48 0.52 5.11
CA TRP A 64 0.41 0.88 6.23
C TRP A 64 1.38 2.01 5.88
N ARG A 65 1.48 2.38 4.60
CA ARG A 65 2.36 3.46 4.14
C ARG A 65 1.74 4.84 4.42
N PRO A 66 2.30 5.64 5.35
CA PRO A 66 1.68 6.94 5.68
C PRO A 66 1.72 7.95 4.52
N ARG A 67 2.68 7.79 3.59
CA ARG A 67 2.89 8.70 2.47
C ARG A 67 1.75 8.66 1.44
N THR A 68 1.19 7.49 1.16
CA THR A 68 0.09 7.33 0.17
C THR A 68 -1.15 8.07 0.66
N TRP A 69 -1.51 7.87 1.93
CA TRP A 69 -2.61 8.59 2.60
C TRP A 69 -2.40 10.10 2.64
N THR A 70 -1.17 10.59 2.88
CA THR A 70 -0.87 12.03 2.80
C THR A 70 -1.12 12.57 1.39
N LEU A 71 -0.61 11.90 0.36
CA LEU A 71 -0.77 12.36 -1.03
C LEU A 71 -2.24 12.34 -1.46
N TYR A 72 -2.98 11.29 -1.08
CA TYR A 72 -4.40 11.17 -1.35
C TYR A 72 -5.21 12.28 -0.66
N GLY A 73 -4.97 12.50 0.64
CA GLY A 73 -5.67 13.52 1.42
C GLY A 73 -5.41 14.95 0.95
N VAL A 74 -4.17 15.28 0.56
CA VAL A 74 -3.85 16.59 -0.03
C VAL A 74 -4.59 16.80 -1.35
N LEU A 75 -4.61 15.79 -2.23
CA LEU A 75 -5.32 15.90 -3.50
C LEU A 75 -6.83 16.05 -3.32
N LEU A 76 -7.41 15.36 -2.33
CA LEU A 76 -8.82 15.54 -1.97
C LEU A 76 -9.12 16.95 -1.47
N ALA A 77 -8.24 17.52 -0.64
CA ALA A 77 -8.41 18.88 -0.13
C ALA A 77 -8.37 19.91 -1.26
N GLU A 78 -7.44 19.77 -2.20
CA GLU A 78 -7.36 20.63 -3.40
C GLU A 78 -8.62 20.55 -4.28
N LEU A 79 -9.29 19.41 -4.29
CA LEU A 79 -10.55 19.19 -5.01
C LEU A 79 -11.80 19.65 -4.24
N GLY A 80 -11.66 20.17 -3.01
CA GLY A 80 -12.77 20.59 -2.16
C GLY A 80 -13.48 19.45 -1.41
N HIS A 81 -12.96 18.22 -1.48
CA HIS A 81 -13.48 17.07 -0.73
C HIS A 81 -12.97 17.07 0.71
N SER A 82 -13.28 18.14 1.46
CA SER A 82 -12.71 18.40 2.80
C SER A 82 -12.95 17.28 3.82
N GLY A 83 -14.12 16.62 3.75
CA GLY A 83 -14.45 15.50 4.64
C GLY A 83 -13.57 14.28 4.43
N GLU A 84 -13.42 13.83 3.18
CA GLU A 84 -12.56 12.69 2.83
C GLU A 84 -11.08 13.04 3.04
N ALA A 85 -10.69 14.27 2.74
CA ALA A 85 -9.34 14.76 2.99
C ALA A 85 -9.00 14.66 4.49
N ALA A 86 -9.89 15.10 5.37
CA ALA A 86 -9.70 15.01 6.82
C ALA A 86 -9.50 13.56 7.28
N GLN A 87 -10.25 12.62 6.73
CA GLN A 87 -10.13 11.20 7.05
C GLN A 87 -8.78 10.64 6.61
N ALA A 88 -8.39 10.87 5.35
CA ALA A 88 -7.12 10.40 4.80
C ALA A 88 -5.91 10.98 5.55
N LEU A 89 -5.92 12.29 5.85
CA LEU A 89 -4.83 12.92 6.60
C LEU A 89 -4.75 12.45 8.05
N ARG A 90 -5.88 12.18 8.71
CA ARG A 90 -5.91 11.57 10.05
C ARG A 90 -5.38 10.13 10.04
N GLN A 91 -5.69 9.34 9.01
CA GLN A 91 -5.09 8.01 8.83
C GLN A 91 -3.56 8.10 8.70
N ALA A 92 -3.10 9.01 7.84
CA ALA A 92 -1.68 9.27 7.65
C ALA A 92 -0.96 9.72 8.93
N ARG A 93 -1.63 10.49 9.78
CA ARG A 93 -1.15 10.89 11.11
C ARG A 93 -1.07 9.71 12.05
N TRP A 94 -2.13 8.91 12.14
CA TRP A 94 -2.18 7.73 13.02
C TRP A 94 -1.08 6.72 12.69
N LEU A 95 -0.86 6.43 11.40
CA LEU A 95 0.21 5.54 10.95
C LEU A 95 1.60 6.04 11.37
N ARG A 96 1.84 7.35 11.29
CA ARG A 96 3.10 7.96 11.74
C ARG A 96 3.29 7.86 13.24
N LEU A 97 2.25 8.11 14.03
CA LEU A 97 2.30 7.94 15.48
C LEU A 97 2.60 6.49 15.86
N ARG A 98 1.94 5.54 15.19
CA ARG A 98 2.18 4.11 15.39
C ARG A 98 3.61 3.72 15.05
N ALA A 99 4.22 4.33 14.03
CA ALA A 99 5.62 4.12 13.67
C ALA A 99 6.62 4.88 14.58
N GLY A 100 6.15 5.62 15.59
CA GLY A 100 6.99 6.42 16.49
C GLY A 100 7.45 7.76 15.88
N GLU A 101 6.99 8.12 14.69
CA GLU A 101 7.37 9.33 13.95
C GLU A 101 6.62 10.58 14.45
N ARG A 102 6.75 10.90 15.73
CA ARG A 102 5.99 11.99 16.39
C ARG A 102 6.13 13.34 15.68
N SER A 103 7.34 13.71 15.25
CA SER A 103 7.57 14.97 14.54
C SER A 103 6.84 15.02 13.20
N ARG A 104 6.80 13.91 12.46
CA ARG A 104 6.06 13.83 11.19
C ARG A 104 4.54 13.82 11.42
N ALA A 105 4.07 13.23 12.52
CA ALA A 105 2.67 13.31 12.90
C ALA A 105 2.24 14.75 13.25
N ALA A 106 3.10 15.53 13.93
CA ALA A 106 2.83 16.94 14.19
C ALA A 106 2.73 17.78 12.91
N VAL A 107 3.54 17.47 11.89
CA VAL A 107 3.40 18.09 10.55
C VAL A 107 2.03 17.77 9.93
N MET A 108 1.48 16.58 10.17
CA MET A 108 0.14 16.25 9.70
C MET A 108 -0.93 17.10 10.38
N ASP A 109 -0.78 17.41 11.67
CA ASP A 109 -1.71 18.28 12.40
C ASP A 109 -1.71 19.71 11.81
N GLN A 110 -0.52 20.25 11.52
CA GLN A 110 -0.39 21.54 10.85
C GLN A 110 -0.99 21.52 9.43
N LEU A 111 -0.78 20.43 8.69
CA LEU A 111 -1.32 20.27 7.34
C LEU A 111 -2.85 20.21 7.34
N ILE A 112 -3.45 19.46 8.28
CA ILE A 112 -4.90 19.39 8.46
C ILE A 112 -5.46 20.78 8.77
N ALA A 113 -4.88 21.48 9.75
CA ALA A 113 -5.34 22.81 10.14
C ALA A 113 -5.26 23.82 8.98
N ARG A 114 -4.23 23.73 8.14
CA ARG A 114 -4.04 24.63 7.00
C ARG A 114 -4.98 24.34 5.83
N LEU A 115 -5.18 23.07 5.50
CA LEU A 115 -5.94 22.67 4.32
C LEU A 115 -7.45 22.58 4.59
N LEU A 116 -7.83 22.36 5.84
CA LEU A 116 -9.21 22.08 6.25
C LEU A 116 -9.58 23.00 7.41
N PRO A 117 -9.63 24.33 7.18
CA PRO A 117 -10.10 25.24 8.21
C PRO A 117 -11.53 24.85 8.59
N ALA A 118 -11.83 24.89 9.88
CA ALA A 118 -13.22 24.84 10.31
C ALA A 118 -13.96 25.94 9.54
N ALA A 119 -15.01 25.55 8.80
CA ALA A 119 -15.82 26.51 8.06
C ALA A 119 -16.22 27.64 9.02
N ALA A 120 -15.73 28.85 8.73
CA ALA A 120 -16.10 30.06 9.45
C ALA A 120 -17.55 30.44 9.13
#